data_AF-A0A969KMI6-F1
#
_entry.id   AF-A0A969KMI6-F1
#
_cell.length_a   1.000
_cell.length_b   1.000
_cell.length_c   1.000
_cell.angle_alpha   90.00
_cell.angle_beta   90.00
_cell.angle_gamma   90.00
#
_symmetry.space_group_name_H-M   'P 1'
#
loop_
_entity.id
_entity.type
_entity.pdbx_description
1 polymer ?
#
loop_
_entity_poly.entity_id
_entity_poly.type
_entity_poly.pdbx_seq_one_letter_code
_entity_poly.pdbx_strand_id
1 'polypeptide(L)'
;MRRIPKWVKVRWGVVKLPAGPEGDPGPFMTVDGWMFSSQLSEEDSSLASDFVTFVTNADNQTAMIRAAERVPANTNVESLQFPTTVAFLDSAQNTYLAPALGEEQPALEVGRDAYRTELESVTVPADETESGAESAAEEDTEQPEDAAPNNDSVQE
;
A
#
# COMPACT_ATOMS: atom_id res chain seq x y z
N MET A 1 -35.56 4.30 31.51
CA MET A 1 -34.20 4.77 31.16
C MET A 1 -33.17 3.73 31.61
N ARG A 2 -32.62 2.92 30.69
CA ARG A 2 -31.55 1.95 30.99
C ARG A 2 -30.19 2.67 30.92
N ARG A 3 -29.46 2.73 32.03
CA ARG A 3 -28.07 3.22 32.08
C ARG A 3 -27.16 2.15 31.50
N ILE A 4 -26.44 2.46 30.43
CA ILE A 4 -25.38 1.61 29.88
C ILE A 4 -24.19 1.64 30.87
N PRO A 5 -23.68 0.50 31.36
CA PRO A 5 -22.57 0.49 32.30
C PRO A 5 -21.27 0.95 31.63
N LYS A 6 -20.58 1.89 32.27
CA LYS A 6 -19.17 2.18 32.00
C LYS A 6 -18.36 0.91 32.31
N TRP A 7 -17.23 0.71 31.62
CA TRP A 7 -16.21 -0.32 31.87
C TRP A 7 -16.40 -1.71 31.21
N VAL A 8 -16.46 -1.75 29.87
CA VAL A 8 -15.85 -2.88 29.15
C VAL A 8 -14.45 -2.44 28.75
N LYS A 9 -13.43 -2.99 29.43
CA LYS A 9 -12.03 -2.80 29.03
C LYS A 9 -11.79 -3.71 27.83
N VAL A 10 -11.79 -3.14 26.64
CA VAL A 10 -11.48 -3.89 25.40
C VAL A 10 -10.02 -4.31 25.46
N ARG A 11 -9.76 -5.61 25.31
CA ARG A 11 -8.41 -6.16 25.13
C ARG A 11 -8.21 -6.38 23.64
N TRP A 12 -7.21 -5.71 23.07
CA TRP A 12 -6.81 -5.88 21.68
C TRP A 12 -5.47 -6.61 21.60
N GLY A 13 -5.25 -7.28 20.47
CA GLY A 13 -3.98 -7.88 20.08
C GLY A 13 -3.75 -7.63 18.59
N VAL A 14 -2.49 -7.64 18.18
CA VAL A 14 -2.09 -7.52 16.77
C VAL A 14 -1.57 -8.88 16.32
N VAL A 15 -1.99 -9.32 15.14
CA VAL A 15 -1.64 -10.61 14.54
C VAL A 15 -1.43 -10.43 13.04
N LYS A 16 -0.73 -11.38 12.41
CA LYS A 16 -0.61 -11.45 10.95
C LYS A 16 -2.01 -11.47 10.31
N LEU A 17 -2.15 -10.75 9.19
CA LEU A 17 -3.36 -10.81 8.37
C LEU A 17 -3.65 -12.27 7.94
N PRO A 18 -4.93 -12.70 7.96
CA PRO A 18 -5.29 -14.05 7.57
C PRO A 18 -5.05 -14.29 6.07
N ALA A 19 -4.74 -15.53 5.72
CA ALA A 19 -4.68 -15.96 4.32
C ALA A 19 -6.06 -15.80 3.64
N GLY A 20 -6.03 -15.33 2.39
CA GLY A 20 -7.18 -15.30 1.50
C GLY A 20 -7.26 -16.54 0.62
N PRO A 21 -8.21 -16.58 -0.33
CA PRO A 21 -8.35 -17.68 -1.29
C PRO A 21 -7.08 -17.96 -2.11
N GLU A 22 -6.28 -16.92 -2.36
CA GLU A 22 -5.04 -17.01 -3.13
C GLU A 22 -3.78 -17.22 -2.25
N GLY A 23 -3.95 -17.39 -0.93
CA GLY A 23 -2.86 -17.64 0.01
C GLY A 23 -2.55 -16.45 0.92
N ASP A 24 -1.29 -16.36 1.35
CA ASP A 24 -0.85 -15.34 2.31
C ASP A 24 -1.05 -13.91 1.74
N PRO A 25 -1.54 -12.96 2.56
CA PRO A 25 -1.81 -11.61 2.10
C PRO A 25 -0.51 -10.87 1.80
N GLY A 26 -0.54 -10.07 0.73
CA GLY A 26 0.54 -9.18 0.32
C GLY A 26 0.22 -7.71 0.56
N PRO A 27 0.24 -7.20 1.83
CA PRO A 27 -0.03 -5.79 2.07
C PRO A 27 1.05 -4.91 1.44
N PHE A 28 0.71 -3.66 1.14
CA PHE A 28 1.72 -2.65 0.84
C PHE A 28 2.42 -2.19 2.13
N MET A 29 3.74 -2.03 2.07
CA MET A 29 4.56 -1.49 3.14
C MET A 29 5.23 -0.19 2.70
N THR A 30 5.17 0.81 3.58
CA THR A 30 5.93 2.05 3.47
C THR A 30 7.10 2.02 4.44
N VAL A 31 8.23 2.58 4.02
CA VAL A 31 9.42 2.70 4.87
C VAL A 31 9.74 4.19 5.02
N ASP A 32 9.86 4.63 6.26
CA ASP A 32 10.29 5.99 6.57
C ASP A 32 11.82 6.08 6.54
N GLY A 33 12.34 7.16 5.93
CA GLY A 33 13.77 7.42 5.84
C GLY A 33 14.13 8.83 6.31
N TRP A 34 15.34 8.98 6.85
CA TRP A 34 15.92 10.29 7.12
C TRP A 34 16.54 10.83 5.84
N MET A 35 16.02 11.97 5.36
CA MET A 35 16.51 12.63 4.16
C MET A 35 17.03 14.02 4.52
N PHE A 36 18.12 14.43 3.87
CA PHE A 36 18.75 15.72 4.08
C PHE A 36 18.78 16.51 2.78
N SER A 37 18.82 17.84 2.90
CA SER A 37 18.92 18.72 1.75
C SER A 37 20.24 18.47 1.00
N SER A 38 20.18 18.50 -0.33
CA SER A 38 21.39 18.47 -1.17
C SER A 38 22.20 19.77 -1.12
N GLN A 39 21.66 20.81 -0.48
CA GLN A 39 22.26 22.15 -0.39
C GLN A 39 22.96 22.41 0.97
N LEU A 40 23.20 21.36 1.77
CA LEU A 40 23.89 21.52 3.05
C LEU A 40 25.33 22.01 2.85
N SER A 41 25.80 22.82 3.80
CA SER A 41 27.22 23.13 3.92
C SER A 41 28.01 21.86 4.28
N GLU A 42 29.33 21.88 4.12
CA GLU A 42 30.17 20.74 4.48
C GLU A 42 30.08 20.41 5.99
N GLU A 43 30.03 21.44 6.83
CA GLU A 43 29.86 21.31 8.29
C GLU A 43 28.50 20.68 8.64
N ASP A 44 27.42 21.19 8.06
CA ASP A 44 26.07 20.65 8.31
C ASP A 44 25.89 19.24 7.76
N SER A 45 26.58 18.90 6.66
CA SER A 45 26.59 17.55 6.10
C SER A 45 27.23 16.54 7.05
N SER A 46 28.34 16.92 7.70
CA SER A 46 28.95 16.09 8.74
C SER A 46 28.01 15.89 9.93
N LEU A 47 27.38 16.96 10.41
CA LEU A 47 26.41 16.89 11.52
C LEU A 47 25.19 16.03 11.15
N ALA A 48 24.70 16.13 9.91
CA ALA A 48 23.62 15.28 9.41
C ALA A 48 24.01 13.79 9.45
N SER A 49 25.22 13.46 9.01
CA SER A 49 25.73 12.08 9.08
C SER A 49 25.84 11.56 10.52
N ASP A 50 26.33 12.39 11.44
CA ASP A 50 26.41 12.04 12.86
C ASP A 50 25.01 11.82 13.45
N PHE A 51 24.05 12.67 13.08
CA PHE A 51 22.67 12.53 13.50
C PHE A 51 22.03 11.24 12.98
N VAL A 52 22.23 10.89 11.69
CA VAL A 52 21.73 9.61 11.15
C VAL A 52 22.32 8.43 11.90
N THR A 53 23.63 8.44 12.13
CA THR A 53 24.31 7.39 12.88
C THR A 53 23.75 7.26 14.30
N PHE A 54 23.51 8.39 14.96
CA PHE A 54 22.88 8.43 16.27
C PHE A 54 21.46 7.86 16.23
N VAL A 55 20.56 8.41 15.41
CA VAL A 55 19.13 8.03 15.43
C VAL A 55 18.88 6.60 14.93
N THR A 56 19.78 6.06 14.12
CA THR A 56 19.66 4.70 13.57
C THR A 56 20.37 3.62 14.39
N ASN A 57 21.03 3.98 15.49
CA ASN A 57 21.63 2.98 16.38
C ASN A 57 20.56 2.16 17.14
N ALA A 58 20.98 1.04 17.73
CA ALA A 58 20.04 0.10 18.37
C ALA A 58 19.31 0.71 19.58
N ASP A 59 20.01 1.50 20.41
CA ASP A 59 19.42 2.09 21.61
C ASP A 59 18.35 3.14 21.27
N ASN A 60 18.63 4.01 20.31
CA ASN A 60 17.73 5.08 19.88
C ASN A 60 16.54 4.54 19.09
N GLN A 61 16.74 3.52 18.24
CA GLN A 61 15.61 2.85 17.60
C GLN A 61 14.77 2.04 18.60
N THR A 62 15.38 1.45 19.64
CA THR A 62 14.63 0.85 20.76
C THR A 62 13.79 1.88 21.49
N ALA A 63 14.33 3.08 21.73
CA ALA A 63 13.58 4.19 22.30
C ALA A 63 12.43 4.63 21.37
N MET A 64 12.64 4.60 20.06
CA MET A 64 11.62 4.94 19.05
C MET A 64 10.46 3.95 19.04
N ILE A 65 10.71 2.64 19.21
CA ILE A 65 9.64 1.65 19.36
C ILE A 65 8.76 2.00 20.58
N ARG A 66 9.39 2.34 21.72
CA ARG A 66 8.67 2.67 22.96
C ARG A 66 7.86 3.96 22.87
N ALA A 67 8.38 4.95 22.15
CA ALA A 67 7.77 6.27 22.09
C ALA A 67 6.72 6.41 20.98
N ALA A 68 6.91 5.73 19.86
CA ALA A 68 6.14 5.95 18.63
C ALA A 68 5.65 4.66 17.95
N GLU A 69 5.89 3.49 18.55
CA GLU A 69 5.48 2.18 18.02
C GLU A 69 5.96 1.92 16.58
N ARG A 70 7.10 2.52 16.19
CA ARG A 70 7.71 2.34 14.88
C ARG A 70 8.58 1.09 14.85
N VAL A 71 8.42 0.27 13.82
CA VAL A 71 9.27 -0.90 13.59
C VAL A 71 10.66 -0.42 13.17
N PRO A 72 11.74 -0.92 13.82
CA PRO A 72 13.09 -0.45 13.55
C PRO A 72 13.58 -0.96 12.20
N ALA A 73 14.37 -0.13 11.49
CA ALA A 73 15.13 -0.56 10.33
C ALA A 73 16.43 -1.29 10.71
N ASN A 74 16.97 -1.02 11.90
CA ASN A 74 18.19 -1.64 12.40
C ASN A 74 17.88 -3.03 12.96
N THR A 75 18.42 -4.06 12.31
CA THR A 75 18.22 -5.47 12.65
C THR A 75 18.87 -5.90 13.98
N ASN A 76 19.73 -5.06 14.56
CA ASN A 76 20.33 -5.31 15.87
C ASN A 76 19.43 -4.89 17.04
N VAL A 77 18.25 -4.32 16.78
CA VAL A 77 17.29 -3.95 17.82
C VAL A 77 16.56 -5.19 18.36
N GLU A 78 16.61 -5.40 19.67
CA GLU A 78 15.88 -6.47 20.36
C GLU A 78 14.36 -6.22 20.33
N SER A 79 13.72 -6.73 19.28
CA SER A 79 12.30 -6.48 18.99
C SER A 79 11.34 -7.45 19.69
N LEU A 80 11.83 -8.60 20.20
CA LEU A 80 11.00 -9.65 20.81
C LEU A 80 10.21 -9.20 22.05
N GLN A 81 10.69 -8.16 22.73
CA GLN A 81 10.00 -7.57 23.88
C GLN A 81 8.80 -6.68 23.51
N PHE A 82 8.56 -6.45 22.20
CA PHE A 82 7.48 -5.62 21.68
C PHE A 82 6.52 -6.45 20.81
N PRO A 83 5.43 -7.01 21.39
CA PRO A 83 4.57 -7.97 20.68
C PRO A 83 3.93 -7.43 19.39
N THR A 84 3.58 -6.14 19.37
CA THR A 84 3.03 -5.47 18.18
C THR A 84 4.05 -5.37 17.06
N THR A 85 5.31 -5.06 17.39
CA THR A 85 6.43 -5.06 16.45
C THR A 85 6.68 -6.46 15.89
N VAL A 86 6.66 -7.50 16.72
CA VAL A 86 6.81 -8.89 16.28
C VAL A 86 5.71 -9.28 15.30
N ALA A 87 4.44 -9.01 15.64
CA ALA A 87 3.32 -9.32 14.77
C ALA A 87 3.39 -8.58 13.42
N PHE A 88 3.88 -7.33 13.42
CA PHE A 88 4.15 -6.60 12.19
C PHE A 88 5.28 -7.24 11.37
N LEU A 89 6.40 -7.62 12.01
CA LEU A 89 7.54 -8.25 11.33
C LEU A 89 7.15 -9.57 10.66
N ASP A 90 6.24 -10.35 11.27
CA ASP A 90 5.68 -11.57 10.66
C ASP A 90 4.87 -11.27 9.39
N SER A 91 4.12 -10.16 9.36
CA SER A 91 3.41 -9.70 8.17
C SER A 91 4.34 -9.11 7.11
N ALA A 92 5.42 -8.44 7.51
CA ALA A 92 6.36 -7.79 6.61
C ALA A 92 7.17 -8.78 5.73
N GLN A 93 7.19 -10.07 6.08
CA GLN A 93 7.86 -11.10 5.28
C GLN A 93 7.22 -11.31 3.89
N ASN A 94 5.95 -10.95 3.74
CA ASN A 94 5.20 -11.11 2.49
C ASN A 94 4.54 -9.80 2.11
N THR A 95 5.33 -8.73 1.93
CA THR A 95 4.81 -7.39 1.63
C THR A 95 5.35 -6.86 0.31
N TYR A 96 4.58 -5.98 -0.33
CA TYR A 96 5.03 -5.21 -1.48
C TYR A 96 5.46 -3.83 -1.01
N LEU A 97 6.68 -3.41 -1.36
CA LEU A 97 7.10 -2.04 -1.08
C LEU A 97 6.27 -1.07 -1.92
N ALA A 98 5.68 -0.07 -1.27
CA ALA A 98 5.05 1.03 -1.97
C ALA A 98 6.11 1.82 -2.77
N PRO A 99 5.83 2.24 -4.01
CA PRO A 99 6.69 3.15 -4.76
C PRO A 99 7.02 4.42 -3.96
N ALA A 100 8.23 4.95 -4.12
CA ALA A 100 8.72 6.06 -3.29
C ALA A 100 8.32 7.47 -3.79
N LEU A 101 7.74 7.60 -4.99
CA LEU A 101 7.66 8.88 -5.73
C LEU A 101 6.24 9.41 -5.98
N GLY A 102 5.23 9.00 -5.21
CA GLY A 102 3.85 9.47 -5.40
C GLY A 102 3.15 8.85 -6.62
N GLU A 103 3.84 7.99 -7.36
CA GLU A 103 3.33 7.22 -8.50
C GLU A 103 2.27 6.20 -8.09
N GLU A 104 2.11 5.94 -6.79
CA GLU A 104 1.09 5.06 -6.25
C GLU A 104 -0.32 5.66 -6.34
N GLN A 105 -0.46 6.99 -6.43
CA GLN A 105 -1.77 7.65 -6.35
C GLN A 105 -2.74 7.16 -7.43
N PRO A 106 -2.40 7.15 -8.74
CA PRO A 106 -3.33 6.68 -9.76
C PRO A 106 -3.74 5.21 -9.55
N ALA A 107 -2.80 4.35 -9.15
CA ALA A 107 -3.09 2.92 -8.92
C ALA A 107 -4.00 2.72 -7.70
N LEU A 108 -3.78 3.46 -6.62
CA LEU A 108 -4.63 3.44 -5.43
C LEU A 108 -6.02 4.00 -5.71
N GLU A 109 -6.14 5.01 -6.57
CA GLU A 109 -7.43 5.57 -6.98
C GLU A 109 -8.25 4.56 -7.79
N VAL A 110 -7.64 3.92 -8.79
CA VAL A 110 -8.29 2.85 -9.58
C VAL A 110 -8.72 1.70 -8.67
N GLY A 111 -7.83 1.24 -7.79
CA GLY A 111 -8.15 0.16 -6.84
C GLY A 111 -9.29 0.53 -5.87
N ARG A 112 -9.30 1.77 -5.37
CA ARG A 112 -10.35 2.29 -4.49
C ARG A 112 -11.70 2.35 -5.21
N ASP A 113 -11.74 2.80 -6.45
CA ASP A 113 -12.98 2.95 -7.20
C ASP A 113 -13.54 1.59 -7.63
N ALA A 114 -12.67 0.65 -8.01
CA ALA A 114 -13.06 -0.75 -8.23
C ALA A 114 -13.63 -1.39 -6.95
N TYR A 115 -12.94 -1.22 -5.80
CA TYR A 115 -13.40 -1.72 -4.51
C TYR A 115 -14.75 -1.12 -4.10
N ARG A 116 -14.93 0.19 -4.30
CA ARG A 116 -16.21 0.86 -4.02
C ARG A 116 -17.33 0.32 -4.89
N THR A 117 -17.09 0.16 -6.19
CA THR A 117 -18.06 -0.38 -7.15
C THR A 117 -18.53 -1.77 -6.72
N GLU A 118 -17.61 -2.63 -6.30
CA GLU A 118 -17.94 -3.98 -5.83
C GLU A 118 -18.73 -3.96 -4.51
N LEU A 119 -18.38 -3.07 -3.57
CA LEU A 119 -19.16 -2.95 -2.34
C LEU A 119 -20.59 -2.45 -2.60
N GLU A 120 -20.75 -1.54 -3.56
CA GLU A 120 -22.05 -1.00 -3.95
C GLU A 120 -22.89 -2.04 -4.71
N SER A 121 -22.28 -2.87 -5.57
CA SER A 121 -22.97 -3.97 -6.27
C SER A 121 -23.42 -5.08 -5.31
N VAL A 122 -22.64 -5.39 -4.28
CA VAL A 122 -22.97 -6.39 -3.25
C VAL A 122 -24.12 -5.93 -2.33
N THR A 123 -24.40 -4.63 -2.25
CA THR A 123 -25.54 -4.09 -1.47
C THR A 123 -26.89 -4.08 -2.20
N VAL A 124 -26.93 -4.46 -3.48
CA VAL A 124 -28.20 -4.76 -4.16
C VAL A 124 -28.64 -6.15 -3.68
N PRO A 125 -29.84 -6.31 -3.08
CA PRO A 125 -30.33 -7.63 -2.66
C PRO A 125 -30.26 -8.61 -3.82
N ALA A 126 -29.79 -9.83 -3.55
CA ALA A 126 -29.45 -10.89 -4.50
C ALA A 126 -30.63 -11.48 -5.31
N ASP A 127 -31.67 -10.70 -5.61
CA ASP A 127 -32.81 -11.11 -6.44
C ASP A 127 -32.79 -10.48 -7.84
N GLU A 128 -31.84 -9.59 -8.14
CA GLU A 128 -31.74 -8.95 -9.46
C GLU A 128 -30.28 -8.84 -9.92
N THR A 129 -29.66 -9.92 -10.40
CA THR A 129 -28.70 -9.93 -11.54
C THR A 129 -28.04 -11.31 -11.71
N GLU A 130 -28.77 -12.29 -12.24
CA GLU A 130 -28.16 -13.46 -12.91
C GLU A 130 -27.93 -13.23 -14.41
N SER A 131 -28.01 -11.99 -14.93
CA SER A 131 -28.00 -11.74 -16.38
C SER A 131 -27.00 -10.70 -16.89
N GLY A 132 -26.13 -10.12 -16.06
CA GLY A 132 -25.35 -8.93 -16.45
C GLY A 132 -23.88 -9.14 -16.81
N ALA A 133 -23.26 -10.26 -16.45
CA ALA A 133 -21.79 -10.37 -16.47
C ALA A 133 -21.17 -10.91 -17.79
N GLU A 134 -21.97 -11.29 -18.78
CA GLU A 134 -21.45 -11.97 -19.98
C GLU A 134 -21.39 -11.10 -21.25
N SER A 135 -21.85 -9.83 -21.21
CA SER A 135 -21.90 -8.98 -22.42
C SER A 135 -20.83 -7.89 -22.53
N ALA A 136 -19.87 -7.82 -21.60
CA ALA A 136 -18.83 -6.77 -21.61
C ALA A 136 -17.48 -7.21 -22.21
N ALA A 137 -17.38 -8.46 -22.69
CA ALA A 137 -16.12 -9.02 -23.20
C ALA A 137 -16.03 -9.12 -24.75
N GLU A 138 -17.04 -8.68 -25.50
CA GLU A 138 -17.05 -8.75 -26.97
C GLU A 138 -17.52 -7.44 -27.61
N GLU A 139 -16.77 -6.35 -27.46
CA GLU A 139 -16.77 -5.28 -28.47
C GLU A 139 -15.51 -4.40 -28.36
N ASP A 140 -14.38 -4.92 -28.83
CA ASP A 140 -13.32 -4.05 -29.36
C ASP A 140 -12.53 -4.79 -30.44
N THR A 141 -13.08 -4.80 -31.66
CA THR A 141 -12.32 -5.17 -32.85
C THR A 141 -12.79 -4.30 -34.02
N GLU A 142 -12.43 -3.03 -34.01
CA GLU A 142 -12.47 -2.20 -35.22
C GLU A 142 -11.11 -2.19 -35.93
N GLN A 143 -11.22 -2.36 -37.25
CA GLN A 143 -10.22 -2.73 -38.24
C GLN A 143 -9.25 -1.59 -38.64
N PRO A 144 -8.11 -1.94 -39.30
CA PRO A 144 -7.05 -0.98 -39.63
C PRO A 144 -7.43 -0.01 -40.76
N GLU A 145 -6.85 1.19 -40.66
CA GLU A 145 -6.90 2.30 -41.62
C GLU A 145 -6.52 1.87 -43.05
N ASP A 146 -7.49 1.93 -43.96
CA ASP A 146 -7.30 1.66 -45.38
C ASP A 146 -6.75 2.90 -46.09
N ALA A 147 -5.80 2.65 -46.99
CA ALA A 147 -4.93 3.62 -47.62
C ALA A 147 -5.65 4.59 -48.58
N ALA A 148 -5.05 5.77 -48.73
CA ALA A 148 -5.48 6.89 -49.57
C ALA A 148 -5.41 6.63 -51.10
N PRO A 149 -5.59 7.66 -51.95
CA PRO A 149 -6.78 7.94 -52.73
C PRO A 149 -6.68 7.53 -54.22
N ASN A 150 -7.86 7.48 -54.84
CA ASN A 150 -8.11 7.26 -56.26
C ASN A 150 -7.34 8.29 -57.14
N ASN A 151 -6.43 7.83 -58.01
CA ASN A 151 -5.90 8.64 -59.11
C ASN A 151 -6.29 8.02 -60.45
N ASP A 152 -6.96 8.85 -61.24
CA ASP A 152 -7.57 8.56 -62.51
C ASP A 152 -6.53 8.20 -63.58
N SER A 153 -6.92 7.25 -64.43
CA SER A 153 -6.29 6.82 -65.67
C SER A 153 -5.93 7.96 -66.64
N VAL A 154 -4.70 7.94 -67.20
CA VAL A 154 -4.45 8.20 -68.64
C VAL A 154 -3.23 7.38 -69.12
N GLN A 155 -3.46 6.45 -70.04
CA GLN A 155 -2.48 6.02 -71.04
C GLN A 155 -2.84 6.71 -72.36
N GLU A 156 -1.78 7.07 -73.11
CA GLU A 156 -1.69 7.65 -74.47
C GLU A 156 -1.97 9.16 -74.66
#